data_AF-E0SFL0-F1
#
_entry.id   AF-E0SFL0-F1
#
_cell.length_a   1.000
_cell.length_b   1.000
_cell.length_c   1.000
_cell.angle_alpha   90.00
_cell.angle_beta   90.00
_cell.angle_gamma   90.00
#
_symmetry.space_group_name_H-M   'P 1'
#
loop_
_entity.id
_entity.type
_entity.pdbx_description
1 polymer ?
#
loop_
_entity_poly.entity_id
_entity_poly.type
_entity_poly.pdbx_seq_one_letter_code
_entity_poly.pdbx_strand_id
1 'polypeptide(L)' 'MQGNFQDQTYTIRYISLPSEDWGKKTAFHQLTFINGDKEKYFIQNAIVETGEAIAQQNGTFSLEENKISNPITQKWHKN' A
#
# COMPACT_ATOMS: atom_id res chain seq x y z
N MET A 1 -1.64 10.69 3.80
CA MET A 1 -2.14 9.67 4.75
C MET A 1 -3.32 10.26 5.48
N GLN A 2 -4.38 9.47 5.69
CA GLN A 2 -5.53 9.89 6.49
C GLN A 2 -5.72 8.85 7.60
N GLY A 3 -5.76 9.33 8.86
CA GLY A 3 -5.72 8.48 10.06
C GLY A 3 -4.31 8.24 10.60
N ASN A 4 -4.24 7.58 11.76
CA ASN A 4 -3.05 7.08 12.43
C ASN A 4 -2.92 5.56 12.20
N PHE A 5 -1.69 5.02 12.18
CA PHE A 5 -1.45 3.57 12.08
C PHE A 5 -2.05 2.74 13.21
N GLN A 6 -2.33 3.38 14.35
CA GLN A 6 -3.00 2.75 15.50
C GLN A 6 -4.52 2.78 15.39
N ASP A 7 -5.08 3.54 14.45
CA ASP A 7 -6.52 3.58 14.24
C ASP A 7 -7.03 2.23 13.74
N GLN A 8 -8.30 1.94 14.03
CA GLN A 8 -8.96 0.73 13.52
C GLN A 8 -8.92 0.68 11.98
N THR A 9 -8.98 1.84 11.34
CA THR A 9 -8.88 1.97 9.88
C THR A 9 -8.01 3.17 9.54
N TYR A 10 -7.04 2.97 8.63
CA TYR A 10 -6.26 4.08 8.07
C TYR A 10 -6.09 3.92 6.56
N THR A 11 -5.88 5.05 5.88
CA THR A 11 -5.78 5.08 4.41
C THR A 11 -4.49 5.74 3.94
N ILE A 12 -3.78 5.02 3.07
CA ILE A 12 -2.63 5.51 2.32
C ILE A 12 -3.05 5.74 0.87
N ARG A 13 -2.66 6.89 0.32
CA ARG A 13 -2.90 7.25 -1.08
C ARG A 13 -1.57 7.64 -1.70
N TYR A 14 -1.28 7.09 -2.87
CA TYR A 14 -0.05 7.40 -3.60
C TYR A 14 -0.28 7.28 -5.11
N ILE A 15 0.60 7.91 -5.88
CA ILE A 15 0.65 7.74 -7.33
C ILE A 15 1.88 6.89 -7.63
N SER A 16 1.68 5.81 -8.39
CA SER A 16 2.77 4.97 -8.86
C SER A 16 3.34 5.49 -10.18
N LEU A 17 4.61 5.19 -10.41
CA LEU A 17 5.21 5.35 -11.72
C LEU A 17 4.57 4.39 -12.72
N PRO A 18 4.76 4.60 -14.02
CA PRO A 18 4.32 3.65 -15.03
C PRO A 18 4.84 2.22 -14.81
N SER A 19 3.94 1.24 -14.77
CA SER A 19 4.27 -0.20 -14.67
C SER A 19 3.52 -1.01 -15.71
N GLU A 20 4.09 -2.14 -16.12
CA GLU A 20 3.42 -3.12 -17.00
C GLU A 20 2.16 -3.71 -16.35
N ASP A 21 2.15 -3.82 -15.02
CA ASP A 21 1.03 -4.36 -14.24
C ASP A 21 -0.29 -3.59 -14.47
N TRP A 22 -0.21 -2.34 -14.93
CA TRP A 22 -1.36 -1.50 -15.26
C TRP A 22 -1.20 -0.78 -16.60
N GLY A 23 -0.61 -1.48 -17.57
CA GLY A 23 -0.62 -1.06 -18.97
C GLY A 23 0.33 0.08 -19.32
N LYS A 24 1.46 0.20 -18.60
CA LYS A 24 2.49 1.25 -18.77
C LYS A 24 1.96 2.68 -18.54
N LYS A 25 0.89 2.82 -17.76
CA LYS A 25 0.28 4.10 -17.36
C LYS A 25 0.66 4.46 -15.93
N THR A 26 0.51 5.70 -15.49
CA THR A 26 0.51 5.97 -14.04
C THR A 26 -0.80 5.49 -13.41
N ALA A 27 -0.76 5.13 -12.13
CA ALA A 27 -1.96 4.75 -11.39
C ALA A 27 -2.04 5.45 -10.03
N PHE A 28 -3.23 5.92 -9.70
CA PHE A 28 -3.56 6.38 -8.35
C PHE A 28 -4.01 5.18 -7.53
N HIS A 29 -3.32 4.93 -6.42
CA HIS A 29 -3.60 3.85 -5.50
C HIS A 29 -4.20 4.38 -4.20
N GLN A 30 -5.20 3.65 -3.70
CA GLN A 30 -5.73 3.79 -2.36
C GLN A 30 -5.62 2.46 -1.64
N LEU A 31 -4.81 2.43 -0.58
CA LEU A 31 -4.69 1.32 0.36
C LEU A 31 -5.45 1.66 1.63
N THR A 32 -6.48 0.87 1.94
CA THR A 32 -7.21 0.94 3.20
C THR A 32 -6.80 -0.23 4.06
N PHE A 33 -6.24 0.07 5.23
CA PHE A 33 -5.82 -0.93 6.20
C PHE A 33 -6.84 -0.98 7.33
N ILE A 34 -7.23 -2.19 7.72
CA ILE A 34 -8.22 -2.44 8.76
C ILE A 34 -7.57 -3.35 9.81
N ASN A 35 -7.44 -2.82 11.01
CA ASN A 35 -6.92 -3.51 12.18
C ASN A 35 -8.07 -4.24 12.88
N GLY A 36 -8.49 -5.38 12.31
CA GLY A 36 -9.58 -6.19 12.84
C GLY A 36 -9.19 -6.96 14.11
N ASP A 37 -10.19 -7.31 14.92
CA ASP A 37 -9.98 -8.00 16.22
C ASP A 37 -9.32 -9.37 16.10
N LYS A 38 -9.47 -10.05 14.96
CA LYS A 38 -8.92 -11.39 14.68
C LYS A 38 -7.73 -11.36 13.75
N GLU A 39 -7.83 -10.58 12.66
CA GLU A 39 -6.80 -10.46 11.65
C GLU A 39 -6.77 -9.04 11.08
N LYS A 40 -5.56 -8.63 10.69
CA LYS A 40 -5.30 -7.36 10.02
C LYS A 40 -5.32 -7.57 8.52
N TYR A 41 -6.14 -6.81 7.81
CA TYR A 41 -6.27 -6.93 6.35
C TYR A 41 -6.26 -5.57 5.67
N PHE A 42 -5.85 -5.56 4.40
CA PHE A 42 -5.86 -4.38 3.57
C PHE A 42 -6.71 -4.59 2.33
N ILE A 43 -7.23 -3.49 1.80
CA ILE A 43 -7.93 -3.42 0.52
C ILE A 43 -7.21 -2.38 -0.33
N GLN A 44 -6.79 -2.77 -1.53
CA GLN A 44 -6.20 -1.90 -2.53
C GLN A 44 -7.19 -1.65 -3.66
N ASN A 45 -7.46 -0.38 -3.90
CA ASN A 45 -8.12 0.09 -5.11
C ASN A 45 -7.13 0.93 -5.91
N ALA A 46 -7.18 0.83 -7.24
CA ALA A 46 -6.36 1.67 -8.08
C ALA A 46 -7.10 2.07 -9.37
N ILE A 47 -6.76 3.25 -9.89
CA ILE A 47 -7.33 3.82 -11.11
C ILE A 47 -6.17 4.36 -11.93
N VAL A 48 -6.07 3.95 -13.20
CA VAL A 48 -5.04 4.50 -14.10
C VAL A 48 -5.42 5.93 -14.52
N GLU A 49 -4.46 6.69 -15.03
CA GLU A 49 -4.67 8.08 -15.47
C GLU A 49 -5.83 8.29 -16.45
N THR A 50 -6.22 7.27 -17.22
CA THR A 50 -7.37 7.32 -18.15
C THR A 50 -8.72 7.15 -17.47
N GLY A 51 -8.75 6.94 -16.15
CA GLY A 51 -9.96 6.73 -15.36
C GLY A 51 -10.44 5.27 -15.30
N GLU A 52 -9.75 4.34 -15.98
CA GLU A 52 -10.06 2.91 -15.89
C GLU A 52 -9.68 2.37 -14.50
N ALA A 53 -10.61 1.66 -13.85
CA ALA A 53 -10.35 1.02 -12.57
C ALA A 53 -9.53 -0.27 -12.77
N ILE A 54 -8.52 -0.46 -11.92
CA ILE A 54 -7.77 -1.71 -11.80
C ILE A 54 -8.54 -2.61 -10.82
N ALA A 55 -8.55 -3.92 -11.09
CA ALA A 55 -9.21 -4.90 -10.23
C ALA A 55 -8.74 -4.78 -8.76
N GLN A 56 -9.70 -4.67 -7.86
CA GLN A 56 -9.44 -4.55 -6.42
C GLN A 56 -8.60 -5.74 -5.93
N GLN A 57 -7.61 -5.46 -5.10
CA GLN A 57 -6.81 -6.48 -4.41
C GLN A 57 -7.03 -6.40 -2.90
N ASN A 58 -6.79 -7.49 -2.20
CA ASN A 58 -6.84 -7.54 -0.74
C ASN A 58 -5.88 -8.61 -0.21
N GLY A 59 -5.54 -8.50 1.06
CA GLY A 59 -4.67 -9.47 1.74
C GLY A 59 -4.49 -9.14 3.21
N THR A 60 -3.67 -9.92 3.90
CA THR A 60 -3.31 -9.66 5.30
C THR A 60 -2.05 -8.78 5.40
N PHE A 61 -1.86 -8.11 6.54
CA PHE A 61 -0.66 -7.32 6.79
C PHE A 61 -0.18 -7.43 8.24
N SER A 62 1.13 -7.24 8.46
CA SER A 62 1.73 -7.02 9.77
C SER A 62 2.35 -5.61 9.83
N LEU A 63 2.47 -5.07 11.04
CA LEU A 63 3.19 -3.82 11.30
C LEU A 63 4.24 -4.11 12.37
N GLU A 64 5.47 -3.70 12.09
CA GLU A 64 6.60 -3.87 12.99
C GLU A 64 7.31 -2.54 13.17
N GLU A 65 7.95 -2.37 14.33
CA GLU A 65 8.79 -1.20 14.59
C GLU A 65 10.05 -1.26 13.72
N ASN A 66 10.31 -0.20 12.97
CA ASN A 66 11.56 -0.07 12.24
C ASN A 66 12.70 0.27 13.22
N LYS A 67 13.52 -0.73 13.57
CA LYS A 67 14.69 -0.56 14.46
C LYS A 67 15.95 -0.03 13.76
N ILE A 68 15.87 0.26 12.46
CA ILE A 68 17.01 0.71 11.67
C ILE A 68 17.22 2.21 11.92
N SER A 69 18.30 2.55 12.62
CA SER A 69 18.66 3.94 12.91
C SER A 69 19.19 4.69 11.68
N ASN A 70 19.89 4.01 10.78
CA ASN A 70 20.38 4.58 9.52
C ASN A 70 19.87 3.78 8.30
N PRO A 71 18.85 4.29 7.58
CA PRO A 71 18.28 3.58 6.45
C PRO A 71 19.22 3.51 5.23
N ILE A 72 20.29 4.32 5.18
CA ILE A 72 21.24 4.37 4.06
C ILE A 72 22.07 3.09 3.97
N THR A 73 22.32 2.42 5.10
CA THR A 73 23.14 1.18 5.13
C THR A 73 22.34 -0.08 4.81
N GLN A 74 21.02 0.03 4.64
CA GLN A 74 20.17 -1.11 4.30
C GLN A 74 20.32 -1.50 2.83
N LYS A 75 20.65 -2.77 2.60
CA LYS A 75 20.59 -3.39 1.28
C LYS A 75 19.34 -4.26 1.23
N TRP A 76 18.42 -3.93 0.32
CA TRP A 76 17.26 -4.78 0.06
C TRP A 76 17.74 -6.10 -0.51
N HIS A 77 17.54 -7.19 0.23
CA HIS A 77 17.79 -8.54 -0.28
C HIS A 77 16.82 -8.83 -1.42
N LYS A 78 17.35 -9.03 -2.62
CA LYS A 78 16.56 -9.59 -3.72
C LYS A 78 16.40 -11.09 -3.45
N ASN A 79 15.16 -11.52 -3.25
CA ASN A 79 14.79 -12.92 -3.37
C ASN A 79 14.65 -13.30 -4.85
#